data_AF-A0A844XZU6-F1
#
_entry.id   AF-A0A844XZU6-F1
#
_cell.length_a   1.000
_cell.length_b   1.000
_cell.length_c   1.000
_cell.angle_alpha   90.00
_cell.angle_beta   90.00
_cell.angle_gamma   90.00
#
_symmetry.space_group_name_H-M   'P 1'
#
loop_
_entity.id
_entity.type
_entity.pdbx_description
1 polymer ?
#
loop_
_entity_poly.entity_id
_entity_poly.type
_entity_poly.pdbx_seq_one_letter_code
_entity_poly.pdbx_strand_id
1 'polypeptide(L)'
;MAGASCSSKSRTIHDRKSVAAIRGEWNAEKIEPASGQDPDAVHRHRRMEYVSFIAQVVSTAALIVSLMFVAFQISEGTKIASREESNASMSQWSKFRSSIYESRETAEVFRFGLDGSRELDPTDQMRFDYMMREHAWATFQLWDRAEEGLVPARHFDLGAGPDFLRIICTPGGSKTWARIRSELPEAYVNDLEALADPSARTGGTSCQAMLAATSSPEATEVR
;
A
#
# COMPACT_ATOMS: atom_id res chain seq x y z
N MET A 1 -43.16 -13.32 -9.46
CA MET A 1 -43.75 -14.27 -10.43
C MET A 1 -42.59 -14.77 -11.27
N ALA A 2 -42.17 -16.02 -11.39
CA ALA A 2 -42.53 -17.36 -10.91
C ALA A 2 -41.16 -18.14 -10.93
N GLY A 3 -40.82 -19.11 -10.10
CA GLY A 3 -41.63 -20.20 -9.56
C GLY A 3 -41.73 -21.35 -10.57
N ALA A 4 -40.73 -22.23 -10.65
CA ALA A 4 -40.85 -23.51 -11.37
C ALA A 4 -40.09 -24.62 -10.62
N SER A 5 -40.79 -25.16 -9.63
CA SER A 5 -40.65 -26.52 -9.10
C SER A 5 -41.56 -27.45 -9.90
N CYS A 6 -41.08 -28.64 -10.26
CA CYS A 6 -41.84 -29.89 -10.43
C CYS A 6 -40.95 -30.91 -11.17
N SER A 7 -41.11 -32.22 -11.04
CA SER A 7 -41.83 -33.10 -10.12
C SER A 7 -41.61 -34.51 -10.67
N SER A 8 -41.41 -35.45 -9.75
CA SER A 8 -41.81 -36.86 -9.80
C SER A 8 -42.42 -37.40 -11.09
N LYS A 9 -41.83 -38.48 -11.61
CA LYS A 9 -42.56 -39.45 -12.41
C LYS A 9 -42.29 -40.86 -11.91
N SER A 10 -43.03 -41.23 -10.88
CA SER A 10 -43.28 -42.62 -10.52
C SER A 10 -44.13 -43.28 -11.61
N ARG A 11 -43.65 -44.39 -12.16
CA ARG A 11 -44.45 -45.29 -13.01
C ARG A 11 -44.22 -46.72 -12.53
N THR A 12 -45.17 -47.19 -11.73
CA THR A 12 -45.49 -48.59 -11.50
C THR A 12 -45.99 -49.22 -12.81
N ILE A 13 -45.73 -50.53 -13.01
CA ILE A 13 -46.70 -51.54 -13.47
C ILE A 13 -46.01 -52.91 -13.48
N HIS A 14 -46.61 -53.81 -12.70
CA HIS A 14 -46.76 -55.26 -12.86
C HIS A 14 -45.74 -56.05 -13.72
N ASP A 15 -45.09 -57.03 -13.09
CA ASP A 15 -45.36 -58.42 -13.47
C ASP A 15 -45.16 -59.39 -12.30
N ARG A 16 -46.20 -60.18 -12.04
CA ARG A 16 -46.30 -61.23 -11.01
C ARG A 16 -46.09 -62.58 -11.68
N LYS A 17 -45.07 -62.75 -12.53
CA LYS A 17 -44.80 -64.03 -13.21
C LYS A 17 -43.32 -64.31 -13.46
N SER A 18 -42.48 -64.20 -12.42
CA SER A 18 -41.10 -64.74 -12.49
C SER A 18 -40.64 -65.41 -11.19
N VAL A 19 -41.57 -65.77 -10.30
CA VAL A 19 -41.27 -66.34 -8.96
C VAL A 19 -40.95 -67.84 -9.01
N ALA A 20 -40.72 -68.45 -10.19
CA ALA A 20 -40.51 -69.91 -10.28
C ALA A 20 -39.35 -70.38 -11.17
N ALA A 21 -38.51 -69.49 -11.72
CA ALA A 21 -37.50 -69.89 -12.71
C ALA A 21 -36.12 -69.23 -12.54
N ILE A 22 -35.73 -68.89 -11.31
CA ILE A 22 -34.33 -68.65 -10.95
C ILE A 22 -34.02 -69.49 -9.70
N ARG A 23 -34.23 -70.80 -9.84
CA ARG A 23 -33.56 -71.82 -9.02
C ARG A 23 -32.28 -72.22 -9.75
N GLY A 24 -31.46 -71.21 -10.06
CA GLY A 24 -30.07 -71.42 -10.44
C GLY A 24 -29.32 -71.89 -9.21
N GLU A 25 -28.52 -72.92 -9.39
CA GLU A 25 -27.72 -73.60 -8.38
C GLU A 25 -27.08 -72.60 -7.40
N TRP A 26 -27.50 -72.67 -6.14
CA TRP A 26 -26.63 -72.28 -5.05
C TRP A 26 -25.51 -73.32 -4.99
N ASN A 27 -24.51 -73.15 -5.85
CA ASN A 27 -23.18 -73.62 -5.51
C ASN A 27 -22.85 -72.93 -4.20
N ALA A 28 -22.92 -73.70 -3.10
CA ALA A 28 -22.19 -73.37 -1.89
C ALA A 28 -20.72 -73.34 -2.30
N GLU A 29 -20.29 -72.22 -2.86
CA GLU A 29 -18.90 -71.86 -2.87
C GLU A 29 -18.52 -71.85 -1.41
N LYS A 30 -17.87 -72.94 -0.99
CA LYS A 30 -17.14 -72.99 0.26
C LYS A 30 -16.29 -71.74 0.22
N ILE A 31 -16.67 -70.74 1.01
CA ILE A 31 -15.72 -69.75 1.47
C ILE A 31 -14.77 -70.58 2.33
N GLU A 32 -13.77 -71.18 1.67
CA GLU A 32 -12.59 -71.66 2.34
C GLU A 32 -12.11 -70.46 3.15
N PRO A 33 -11.98 -70.57 4.49
CA PRO A 33 -11.34 -69.50 5.23
C PRO A 33 -9.98 -69.34 4.56
N ALA A 34 -9.67 -68.15 4.06
CA ALA A 34 -8.38 -67.85 3.43
C ALA A 34 -7.28 -68.37 4.37
N SER A 35 -6.81 -69.59 4.06
CA SER A 35 -5.90 -70.32 4.90
C SER A 35 -4.53 -69.74 4.62
N GLY A 36 -4.07 -68.90 5.54
CA GLY A 36 -2.80 -68.20 5.42
C GLY A 36 -2.94 -66.69 5.34
N GLN A 37 -3.81 -66.08 6.15
CA GLN A 37 -3.56 -64.68 6.50
C GLN A 37 -2.35 -64.66 7.43
N ASP A 38 -1.17 -64.50 6.82
CA ASP A 38 0.10 -64.37 7.52
C ASP A 38 -0.05 -63.28 8.59
N PRO A 39 0.00 -63.62 9.90
CA PRO A 39 -0.12 -62.64 10.96
C PRO A 39 0.94 -61.52 10.80
N ASP A 40 2.08 -61.83 10.19
CA ASP A 40 3.14 -60.86 9.92
C ASP A 40 2.79 -59.84 8.82
N ALA A 41 1.84 -60.15 7.93
CA ALA A 41 1.36 -59.22 6.90
C ALA A 41 0.44 -58.14 7.51
N VAL A 42 -0.44 -58.52 8.45
CA VAL A 42 -1.32 -57.58 9.17
C VAL A 42 -0.50 -56.68 10.10
N HIS A 43 0.51 -57.22 10.76
CA HIS A 43 1.43 -56.44 11.59
C HIS A 43 2.28 -55.47 10.76
N ARG A 44 2.73 -55.87 9.57
CA ARG A 44 3.42 -54.97 8.63
C ARG A 44 2.53 -53.84 8.13
N HIS A 45 1.28 -54.12 7.78
CA HIS A 45 0.36 -53.10 7.29
C HIS A 45 0.08 -52.03 8.36
N ARG A 46 -0.25 -52.44 9.59
CA ARG A 46 -0.42 -51.50 10.71
C ARG A 46 0.86 -50.70 11.00
N ARG A 47 2.04 -51.34 10.96
CA ARG A 47 3.31 -50.63 11.13
C ARG A 47 3.51 -49.56 10.04
N MET A 48 3.16 -49.84 8.79
CA MET A 48 3.24 -48.86 7.70
C MET A 48 2.24 -47.70 7.89
N GLU A 49 1.02 -47.99 8.36
CA GLU A 49 0.02 -46.96 8.70
C GLU A 49 0.51 -46.04 9.84
N TYR A 50 1.07 -46.61 10.91
CA TYR A 50 1.65 -45.84 12.01
C TYR A 50 2.84 -44.98 11.56
N VAL A 51 3.73 -45.53 10.73
CA VAL A 51 4.87 -44.78 10.20
C VAL A 51 4.39 -43.63 9.30
N SER A 52 3.37 -43.86 8.46
CA SER A 52 2.79 -42.82 7.61
C SER A 52 2.17 -41.69 8.43
N PHE A 53 1.40 -42.01 9.48
CA PHE A 53 0.79 -41.02 10.35
C PHE A 53 1.85 -40.18 11.07
N ILE A 54 2.89 -40.82 11.62
CA ILE A 54 4.01 -40.13 12.26
C ILE A 54 4.73 -39.22 11.25
N ALA A 55 5.02 -39.72 10.04
CA ALA A 55 5.67 -38.94 8.99
C ALA A 55 4.84 -37.72 8.57
N GLN A 56 3.51 -37.85 8.48
CA GLN A 56 2.61 -36.74 8.15
C GLN A 56 2.59 -35.67 9.25
N VAL A 57 2.55 -36.07 10.52
CA VAL A 57 2.61 -35.13 11.65
C VAL A 57 3.93 -34.38 11.66
N VAL A 58 5.06 -35.08 11.47
CA VAL A 58 6.39 -34.47 11.42
C VAL A 58 6.53 -33.53 10.22
N SER A 59 6.04 -33.93 9.04
CA SER A 59 6.06 -33.10 7.84
C SER A 59 5.23 -31.82 8.01
N THR A 60 4.03 -31.93 8.58
CA THR A 60 3.17 -30.77 8.86
C THR A 60 3.81 -29.84 9.88
N ALA A 61 4.40 -30.40 10.94
CA ALA A 61 5.13 -29.61 11.94
C ALA A 61 6.33 -28.87 11.32
N ALA A 62 7.11 -29.55 10.46
CA ALA A 62 8.22 -28.92 9.74
C ALA A 62 7.75 -27.76 8.84
N LEU A 63 6.64 -27.94 8.12
CA LEU A 63 6.05 -26.87 7.29
C LEU A 63 5.63 -25.66 8.13
N ILE A 64 4.96 -25.88 9.26
CA ILE A 64 4.56 -24.79 10.16
C ILE A 64 5.79 -24.01 10.64
N VAL A 65 6.84 -24.71 11.07
CA VAL A 65 8.08 -24.08 11.52
C VAL A 65 8.75 -23.30 10.39
N SER A 66 8.81 -23.84 9.18
CA SER A 66 9.33 -23.12 8.00
C SER A 66 8.52 -21.87 7.68
N LEU A 67 7.19 -21.93 7.73
CA LEU A 67 6.32 -20.77 7.48
C LEU A 67 6.50 -19.68 8.55
N MET A 68 6.63 -20.05 9.83
CA MET A 68 6.92 -19.09 10.90
C MET A 68 8.28 -18.41 10.68
N PHE A 69 9.29 -19.17 10.27
CA PHE A 69 10.61 -18.62 9.97
C PHE A 69 10.59 -17.65 8.78
N VAL A 70 9.88 -17.98 7.71
CA VAL A 70 9.70 -17.08 6.55
C VAL A 70 8.93 -15.82 6.95
N ALA A 71 7.84 -15.94 7.71
CA ALA A 71 7.06 -14.79 8.17
C ALA A 71 7.92 -13.84 9.02
N PHE A 72 8.76 -14.40 9.89
CA PHE A 72 9.71 -13.61 10.67
C PHE A 72 10.73 -12.89 9.80
N GLN A 73 11.37 -13.59 8.85
CA GLN A 73 12.34 -13.00 7.92
C GLN A 73 11.73 -11.87 7.08
N ILE A 74 10.50 -12.04 6.57
CA ILE A 74 9.81 -10.97 5.82
C ILE A 74 9.55 -9.77 6.73
N SER A 75 9.12 -9.99 7.97
CA SER A 75 8.91 -8.92 8.95
C SER A 75 10.20 -8.16 9.29
N GLU A 76 11.34 -8.83 9.41
CA GLU A 76 12.62 -8.16 9.66
C GLU A 76 13.16 -7.46 8.42
N GLY A 77 13.10 -8.11 7.25
CA GLY A 77 13.53 -7.53 5.97
C GLY A 77 12.74 -6.26 5.61
N THR A 78 11.43 -6.25 5.85
CA THR A 78 10.58 -5.06 5.64
C THR A 78 10.95 -3.91 6.58
N LYS A 79 11.32 -4.19 7.83
CA LYS A 79 11.79 -3.16 8.78
C LYS A 79 13.14 -2.56 8.37
N ILE A 80 14.06 -3.37 7.86
CA ILE A 80 15.38 -2.90 7.39
C ILE A 80 15.20 -2.07 6.12
N ALA A 81 14.44 -2.57 5.14
CA ALA A 81 14.16 -1.84 3.90
C ALA A 81 13.50 -0.48 4.17
N SER A 82 12.52 -0.41 5.07
CA SER A 82 11.88 0.84 5.49
C SER A 82 12.87 1.84 6.10
N ARG A 83 13.84 1.37 6.89
CA ARG A 83 14.89 2.22 7.47
C ARG A 83 15.91 2.69 6.42
N GLU A 84 16.31 1.81 5.51
CA GLU A 84 17.21 2.17 4.41
C GLU A 84 16.58 3.20 3.48
N GLU A 85 15.30 3.03 3.14
CA GLU A 85 14.55 4.00 2.33
C GLU A 85 14.39 5.35 3.07
N SER A 86 14.09 5.31 4.37
CA SER A 86 14.03 6.51 5.21
C SER A 86 15.38 7.23 5.24
N ASN A 87 16.49 6.48 5.38
CA ASN A 87 17.84 7.04 5.38
C ASN A 87 18.24 7.61 4.00
N ALA A 88 17.85 6.95 2.91
CA ALA A 88 18.10 7.42 1.56
C ALA A 88 17.38 8.74 1.28
N SER A 89 16.09 8.82 1.65
CA SER A 89 15.28 10.04 1.53
C SER A 89 15.85 11.18 2.39
N MET A 90 16.24 10.89 3.63
CA MET A 90 16.87 11.85 4.53
C MET A 90 18.22 12.34 4.00
N SER A 91 19.01 11.47 3.36
CA SER A 91 20.30 11.83 2.75
C SER A 91 20.11 12.75 1.55
N GLN A 92 19.18 12.43 0.65
CA GLN A 92 18.84 13.30 -0.49
C GLN A 92 18.35 14.67 0.00
N TRP A 93 17.47 14.68 1.01
CA TRP A 93 16.97 15.90 1.61
C TRP A 93 18.05 16.73 2.30
N SER A 94 18.99 16.08 2.99
CA SER A 94 20.11 16.75 3.61
C SER A 94 21.02 17.41 2.58
N LYS A 95 21.28 16.76 1.44
CA LYS A 95 22.09 17.33 0.35
C LYS A 95 21.39 18.51 -0.31
N PHE A 96 20.08 18.41 -0.53
CA PHE A 96 19.31 19.50 -1.08
C PHE A 96 19.29 20.71 -0.14
N ARG A 97 18.98 20.51 1.15
CA ARG A 97 19.07 21.59 2.15
C ARG A 97 20.46 22.18 2.26
N SER A 98 21.51 21.35 2.25
CA SER A 98 22.88 21.84 2.32
C SER A 98 23.23 22.68 1.10
N SER A 99 22.77 22.30 -0.10
CA SER A 99 22.99 23.09 -1.32
C SER A 99 22.47 24.53 -1.23
N ILE A 100 21.42 24.78 -0.43
CA ILE A 100 20.85 26.11 -0.20
C ILE A 100 21.68 26.90 0.82
N TYR A 101 22.08 26.28 1.95
CA TYR A 101 22.73 27.01 3.04
C TYR A 101 24.27 27.04 2.96
N GLU A 102 24.91 26.15 2.20
CA GLU A 102 26.37 26.10 2.04
C GLU A 102 26.90 27.22 1.15
N SER A 103 26.07 27.72 0.23
CA SER A 103 26.42 28.83 -0.65
C SER A 103 25.60 30.06 -0.30
N ARG A 104 26.29 31.14 0.07
CA ARG A 104 25.67 32.45 0.30
C ARG A 104 24.87 32.93 -0.91
N GLU A 105 25.39 32.72 -2.12
CA GLU A 105 24.72 33.09 -3.37
C GLU A 105 23.36 32.38 -3.48
N THR A 106 23.34 31.06 -3.27
CA THR A 106 22.12 30.26 -3.33
C THR A 106 21.12 30.69 -2.25
N ALA A 107 21.58 30.94 -1.03
CA ALA A 107 20.76 31.44 0.06
C ALA A 107 20.17 32.83 -0.26
N GLU A 108 20.93 33.71 -0.90
CA GLU A 108 20.46 35.02 -1.33
C GLU A 108 19.37 34.90 -2.41
N VAL A 109 19.58 34.06 -3.43
CA VAL A 109 18.55 33.76 -4.46
C VAL A 109 17.27 33.24 -3.82
N PHE A 110 17.37 32.26 -2.93
CA PHE A 110 16.22 31.69 -2.26
C PHE A 110 15.48 32.73 -1.40
N ARG A 111 16.23 33.52 -0.61
CA ARG A 111 15.65 34.59 0.22
C ARG A 111 14.95 35.65 -0.62
N PHE A 112 15.60 36.15 -1.68
CA PHE A 112 15.00 37.18 -2.56
C PHE A 112 13.80 36.64 -3.34
N GLY A 113 13.88 35.39 -3.78
CA GLY A 113 12.77 34.69 -4.41
C GLY A 113 11.56 34.56 -3.50
N LEU A 114 11.75 34.26 -2.21
CA LEU A 114 10.64 34.21 -1.23
C LEU A 114 10.07 35.60 -0.91
N ASP A 115 10.94 36.59 -0.73
CA ASP A 115 10.54 37.96 -0.42
C ASP A 115 9.69 38.58 -1.54
N GLY A 116 10.02 38.29 -2.80
CA GLY A 116 9.23 38.71 -3.97
C GLY A 116 9.12 40.21 -4.16
N SER A 117 9.92 41.02 -3.44
CA SER A 117 9.96 42.49 -3.55
C SER A 117 10.64 43.00 -4.80
N ARG A 118 11.50 42.18 -5.41
CA ARG A 118 12.21 42.46 -6.65
C ARG A 118 12.11 41.29 -7.61
N GLU A 119 12.17 41.59 -8.91
CA GLU A 119 12.31 40.57 -9.93
C GLU A 119 13.71 39.96 -9.85
N LEU A 120 13.79 38.63 -9.92
CA LEU A 120 15.05 37.91 -10.08
C LEU A 120 15.48 37.98 -11.55
N ASP A 121 16.78 37.93 -11.83
CA ASP A 121 17.20 37.70 -13.21
C ASP A 121 16.72 36.33 -13.69
N PRO A 122 16.64 36.08 -15.01
CA PRO A 122 16.09 34.84 -15.53
C PRO A 122 16.79 33.57 -15.03
N THR A 123 18.10 33.63 -14.74
CA THR A 123 18.87 32.48 -14.24
C THR A 123 18.53 32.23 -12.78
N ASP A 124 18.50 33.28 -11.96
CA ASP A 124 18.12 33.18 -10.55
C ASP A 124 16.64 32.79 -10.39
N GLN A 125 15.75 33.26 -11.27
CA GLN A 125 14.36 32.83 -11.30
C GLN A 125 14.23 31.34 -11.60
N MET A 126 14.98 30.83 -12.58
CA MET A 126 15.03 29.40 -12.88
C MET A 126 15.52 28.60 -11.67
N ARG A 127 16.62 29.05 -11.03
CA ARG A 127 17.17 28.40 -9.83
C ARG A 127 16.16 28.37 -8.69
N PHE A 128 15.48 29.48 -8.43
CA PHE A 128 14.44 29.57 -7.40
C PHE A 128 13.26 28.63 -7.69
N ASP A 129 12.78 28.59 -8.94
CA ASP A 129 11.67 27.71 -9.32
C ASP A 129 12.02 26.23 -9.14
N TYR A 130 13.24 25.82 -9.47
CA TYR A 130 13.71 24.45 -9.18
C TYR A 130 13.80 24.18 -7.68
N MET A 131 14.33 25.10 -6.87
CA MET A 131 14.36 24.92 -5.40
C MET A 131 12.97 24.76 -4.80
N MET A 132 11.98 25.50 -5.32
CA MET A 132 10.60 25.40 -4.89
C MET A 132 9.96 24.06 -5.31
N ARG A 133 10.23 23.58 -6.53
CA ARG A 133 9.78 22.26 -7.01
C ARG A 133 10.37 21.13 -6.17
N GLU A 134 11.67 21.15 -5.91
CA GLU A 134 12.34 20.13 -5.11
C GLU A 134 11.82 20.12 -3.66
N HIS A 135 11.57 21.28 -3.04
CA HIS A 135 10.89 21.35 -1.74
C HIS A 135 9.48 20.73 -1.81
N ALA A 136 8.71 21.03 -2.86
CA ALA A 136 7.35 20.53 -2.98
C ALA A 136 7.30 19.00 -3.14
N TRP A 137 8.15 18.44 -4.00
CA TRP A 137 8.27 17.00 -4.21
C TRP A 137 8.79 16.28 -2.97
N ALA A 138 9.72 16.87 -2.23
CA ALA A 138 10.20 16.29 -0.98
C ALA A 138 9.11 16.22 0.10
N THR A 139 8.30 17.28 0.23
CA THR A 139 7.17 17.31 1.16
C THR A 139 6.07 16.31 0.72
N PHE A 140 5.78 16.22 -0.58
CA PHE A 140 4.88 15.20 -1.15
C PHE A 140 5.34 13.78 -0.81
N GLN A 141 6.62 13.48 -1.00
CA GLN A 141 7.18 12.16 -0.69
C GLN A 141 7.06 11.77 0.79
N LEU A 142 6.97 12.74 1.71
CA LEU A 142 6.71 12.45 3.12
C LEU A 142 5.21 12.24 3.39
N TRP A 143 4.35 13.04 2.74
CA TRP A 143 2.89 12.87 2.79
C TRP A 143 2.48 11.50 2.25
N ASP A 144 2.99 11.10 1.10
CA ASP A 144 2.67 9.82 0.45
C ASP A 144 3.00 8.62 1.37
N ARG A 145 4.18 8.67 2.01
CA ARG A 145 4.57 7.66 3.01
C ARG A 145 3.71 7.70 4.28
N ALA A 146 3.19 8.86 4.66
CA ALA A 146 2.28 8.97 5.78
C ALA A 146 0.92 8.34 5.45
N GLU A 147 0.40 8.57 4.24
CA GLU A 147 -0.84 7.97 3.72
C GLU A 147 -0.74 6.45 3.59
N GLU A 148 0.42 5.94 3.17
CA GLU A 148 0.69 4.49 3.13
C GLU A 148 0.96 3.87 4.52
N GLY A 149 0.99 4.68 5.59
CA GLY A 149 1.26 4.22 6.95
C GLY A 149 2.71 3.78 7.20
N LEU A 150 3.63 4.12 6.30
CA LEU A 150 5.07 3.84 6.41
C LEU A 150 5.74 4.75 7.44
N VAL A 151 5.21 5.96 7.64
CA VAL A 151 5.63 6.88 8.70
C VAL A 151 4.42 7.42 9.47
N PRO A 152 4.58 7.87 10.74
CA PRO A 152 3.49 8.49 11.47
C PRO A 152 2.98 9.77 10.77
N ALA A 153 1.66 9.91 10.61
CA ALA A 153 1.02 11.08 9.99
C ALA A 153 1.52 12.44 10.53
N ARG A 154 1.80 12.50 11.85
CA ARG A 154 2.38 13.69 12.50
C ARG A 154 3.68 14.21 11.87
N HIS A 155 4.44 13.38 11.14
CA HIS A 155 5.65 13.83 10.44
C HIS A 155 5.30 14.81 9.31
N PHE A 156 4.16 14.62 8.66
CA PHE A 156 3.60 15.57 7.71
C PHE A 156 2.84 16.68 8.45
N ASP A 157 1.82 16.32 9.25
CA ASP A 157 0.85 17.28 9.82
C ASP A 157 1.47 18.34 10.74
N LEU A 158 2.51 17.96 11.50
CA LEU A 158 3.19 18.84 12.45
C LEU A 158 4.63 19.17 12.03
N GLY A 159 5.08 18.62 10.90
CA GLY A 159 6.46 18.73 10.42
C GLY A 159 6.50 19.34 9.03
N ALA A 160 6.70 18.50 8.01
CA ALA A 160 7.02 18.97 6.67
C ALA A 160 5.90 19.81 6.03
N GLY A 161 4.63 19.51 6.30
CA GLY A 161 3.50 20.29 5.79
C GLY A 161 3.55 21.75 6.28
N PRO A 162 3.49 22.01 7.60
CA PRO A 162 3.63 23.35 8.16
C PRO A 162 4.94 24.06 7.80
N ASP A 163 6.07 23.33 7.72
CA ASP A 163 7.35 23.90 7.32
C ASP A 163 7.33 24.39 5.87
N PHE A 164 6.76 23.61 4.95
CA PHE A 164 6.63 24.01 3.56
C PHE A 164 5.62 25.15 3.39
N LEU A 165 4.53 25.15 4.17
CA LEU A 165 3.59 26.28 4.22
C LEU A 165 4.31 27.58 4.55
N ARG A 166 5.23 27.62 5.52
CA ARG A 166 6.01 28.85 5.81
C ARG A 166 6.78 29.41 4.61
N ILE A 167 7.10 28.56 3.63
CA ILE A 167 7.81 28.92 2.41
C ILE A 167 6.81 29.39 1.34
N ILE A 168 5.78 28.57 1.03
CA ILE A 168 4.81 28.89 -0.03
C ILE A 168 3.84 30.03 0.35
N CYS A 169 3.69 30.33 1.62
CA CYS A 169 2.88 31.46 2.09
C CYS A 169 3.64 32.80 2.07
N THR A 170 4.85 32.87 1.50
CA THR A 170 5.58 34.13 1.27
C THR A 170 5.12 34.82 -0.03
N PRO A 171 5.39 36.13 -0.23
CA PRO A 171 4.95 36.85 -1.43
C PRO A 171 5.46 36.24 -2.74
N GLY A 172 6.72 35.83 -2.81
CA GLY A 172 7.24 35.15 -3.98
C GLY A 172 6.99 33.64 -3.99
N GLY A 173 6.97 33.00 -2.81
CA GLY A 173 6.64 31.59 -2.68
C GLY A 173 5.23 31.26 -3.19
N SER A 174 4.24 32.10 -2.89
CA SER A 174 2.84 31.91 -3.32
C SER A 174 2.69 32.05 -4.84
N LYS A 175 3.37 33.02 -5.45
CA LYS A 175 3.42 33.17 -6.92
C LYS A 175 4.03 31.94 -7.57
N THR A 176 5.11 31.40 -7.02
CA THR A 176 5.74 30.19 -7.57
C THR A 176 4.89 28.95 -7.32
N TRP A 177 4.28 28.81 -6.14
CA TRP A 177 3.35 27.72 -5.82
C TRP A 177 2.20 27.64 -6.82
N ALA A 178 1.60 28.79 -7.17
CA ALA A 178 0.53 28.84 -8.17
C ALA A 178 0.93 28.24 -9.53
N ARG A 179 2.21 28.33 -9.91
CA ARG A 179 2.73 27.72 -11.15
C ARG A 179 2.98 26.22 -11.00
N ILE A 180 3.55 25.79 -9.88
CA ILE A 180 4.07 24.43 -9.73
C ILE A 180 3.07 23.45 -9.10
N ARG A 181 2.02 23.92 -8.42
CA ARG A 181 1.09 23.04 -7.69
C ARG A 181 0.35 22.05 -8.58
N SER A 182 0.12 22.41 -9.85
CA SER A 182 -0.54 21.53 -10.84
C SER A 182 0.30 20.33 -11.26
N GLU A 183 1.59 20.31 -10.92
CA GLU A 183 2.50 19.19 -11.21
C GLU A 183 2.44 18.09 -10.15
N LEU A 184 1.81 18.38 -9.00
CA LEU A 184 1.72 17.50 -7.86
C LEU A 184 0.35 16.82 -7.81
N PRO A 185 0.23 15.65 -7.16
CA PRO A 185 -1.06 14.98 -7.00
C PRO A 185 -2.09 15.86 -6.28
N GLU A 186 -3.32 15.87 -6.80
CA GLU A 186 -4.39 16.74 -6.30
C GLU A 186 -4.72 16.48 -4.81
N ALA A 187 -4.71 15.20 -4.39
CA ALA A 187 -4.95 14.83 -2.98
C ALA A 187 -3.95 15.49 -2.03
N TYR A 188 -2.65 15.43 -2.37
CA TYR A 188 -1.60 16.08 -1.59
C TYR A 188 -1.77 17.60 -1.53
N VAL A 189 -2.09 18.23 -2.66
CA VAL A 189 -2.32 19.67 -2.72
C VAL A 189 -3.50 20.06 -1.83
N ASN A 190 -4.60 19.31 -1.88
CA ASN A 190 -5.77 19.54 -1.05
C ASN A 190 -5.46 19.41 0.44
N ASP A 191 -4.71 18.38 0.84
CA ASP A 191 -4.35 18.17 2.25
C ASP A 191 -3.37 19.24 2.76
N LEU A 192 -2.37 19.62 1.95
CA LEU A 192 -1.45 20.70 2.28
C LEU A 192 -2.18 22.05 2.42
N GLU A 193 -3.09 22.36 1.50
CA GLU A 193 -3.89 23.59 1.55
C GLU A 193 -4.90 23.55 2.71
N ALA A 194 -5.44 22.38 3.08
CA ALA A 194 -6.27 22.22 4.28
C ALA A 194 -5.50 22.47 5.58
N LEU A 195 -4.20 22.20 5.63
CA LEU A 195 -3.34 22.57 6.77
C LEU A 195 -3.15 24.10 6.90
N ALA A 196 -3.36 24.86 5.82
CA ALA A 196 -3.25 26.32 5.85
C ALA A 196 -4.43 26.99 6.59
N ASP A 197 -5.61 26.36 6.60
CA ASP A 197 -6.86 26.87 7.18
C ASP A 197 -6.83 27.05 8.72
N PRO A 198 -6.17 26.17 9.51
CA PRO A 198 -5.98 26.36 10.96
C PRO A 198 -4.70 27.12 11.35
N SER A 199 -3.66 27.12 10.50
CA SER A 199 -2.34 27.72 10.78
C SER A 199 -2.37 29.26 10.90
N ALA A 200 -3.45 29.90 10.43
CA ALA A 200 -3.69 31.33 10.59
C ALA A 200 -3.93 31.78 12.05
N ARG A 201 -4.25 30.87 12.99
CA ARG A 201 -4.66 31.25 14.36
C ARG A 201 -3.50 31.43 15.35
N THR A 202 -2.28 31.02 15.00
CA THR A 202 -1.16 31.02 15.95
C THR A 202 0.06 31.80 15.49
N GLY A 203 0.09 32.31 14.24
CA GLY A 203 1.31 32.86 13.64
C GLY A 203 1.20 34.19 12.89
N GLY A 204 0.01 34.80 12.77
CA GLY A 204 -0.12 36.16 12.20
C GLY A 204 0.08 36.32 10.69
N THR A 205 0.26 35.25 9.91
CA THR A 205 0.41 35.32 8.44
C THR A 205 -0.70 34.49 7.79
N SER A 206 -1.73 35.15 7.22
CA SER A 206 -2.83 34.43 6.56
C SER A 206 -2.41 33.94 5.18
N CYS A 207 -1.93 32.69 5.11
CA CYS A 207 -1.58 32.02 3.86
C CYS A 207 -2.74 32.00 2.84
N GLN A 208 -3.97 31.90 3.34
CA GLN A 208 -5.18 31.72 2.54
C GLN A 208 -5.49 32.90 1.61
N ALA A 209 -5.22 34.14 2.03
CA ALA A 209 -5.40 35.32 1.19
C ALA A 209 -4.42 35.35 0.01
N MET A 210 -3.21 34.82 0.19
CA MET A 210 -2.15 34.83 -0.83
C MET A 210 -2.32 33.68 -1.82
N LEU A 211 -2.80 32.53 -1.36
CA LEU A 211 -3.11 31.37 -2.21
C LEU A 211 -4.40 31.60 -3.03
N ALA A 212 -5.42 32.24 -2.46
CA ALA A 212 -6.64 32.57 -3.18
C ALA A 212 -6.46 33.70 -4.22
N ALA A 213 -5.57 34.67 -3.96
CA ALA A 213 -5.31 35.76 -4.91
C ALA A 213 -4.68 35.28 -6.23
N THR A 214 -4.01 34.12 -6.22
CA THR A 214 -3.36 33.54 -7.41
C THR A 214 -4.23 32.54 -8.18
N SER A 215 -5.40 32.18 -7.65
CA SER A 215 -6.36 31.29 -8.32
C SER A 215 -7.40 32.02 -9.18
N SER A 216 -7.39 33.35 -9.20
CA SER A 216 -8.26 34.14 -10.09
C SER A 216 -7.59 34.33 -11.46
N PRO A 217 -8.08 33.69 -12.54
CA PRO A 217 -7.62 34.02 -13.88
C PRO A 217 -8.14 35.41 -14.21
N GLU A 218 -7.24 36.39 -14.26
CA GLU A 218 -7.52 37.68 -14.89
C GLU A 218 -7.79 37.39 -16.37
N ALA A 219 -9.08 37.34 -16.70
CA ALA A 219 -9.56 37.22 -18.07
C ALA A 219 -8.93 38.35 -18.87
N THR A 220 -8.02 37.98 -19.76
CA THR A 220 -7.40 38.88 -20.72
C THR A 220 -8.51 39.42 -21.64
N GLU A 221 -8.98 40.63 -21.34
CA GLU A 221 -9.76 41.44 -22.27
C GLU A 221 -8.79 41.92 -23.36
N VAL A 222 -8.70 41.12 -24.43
CA VAL A 222 -8.03 41.52 -25.67
C VAL A 222 -8.91 42.57 -26.34
N ARG A 223 -8.39 43.80 -26.47
CA ARG A 223 -8.90 44.82 -27.38
C ARG A 223 -7.77 45.36 -28.24
#